data_AF-A0A950L2L1-F1
#
_entry.id   AF-A0A950L2L1-F1
#
_cell.length_a   1.000
_cell.length_b   1.000
_cell.length_c   1.000
_cell.angle_alpha   90.00
_cell.angle_beta   90.00
_cell.angle_gamma   90.00
#
_symmetry.space_group_name_H-M   'P 1'
#
loop_
_entity.id
_entity.type
_entity.pdbx_description
1 polymer ?
#
loop_
_entity_poly.entity_id
_entity_poly.type
_entity_poly.pdbx_seq_one_letter_code
_entity_poly.pdbx_strand_id
1 'polypeptide(L)'
;MHTMTVHKRLLELGSNAREARQAETLLARFLPLGRPVEITDELLQAARAGYPATVAGLLAEEVEPDEDEIAAMAEAAAMNDGTLTDLDDFLREQRESAASIDRAG
;
A
#
# COMPACT_ATOMS: atom_id res chain seq x y z
N MET A 1 -16.77 21.82 16.66
CA MET A 1 -16.43 20.65 15.82
C MET A 1 -16.62 19.41 16.67
N HIS A 2 -17.56 18.53 16.32
CA HIS A 2 -17.63 17.22 16.96
C HIS A 2 -16.59 16.33 16.30
N THR A 3 -15.60 15.90 17.07
CA THR A 3 -14.64 14.87 16.62
C THR A 3 -15.42 13.59 16.39
N MET A 4 -15.62 13.22 15.12
CA MET A 4 -16.26 11.97 14.74
C MET A 4 -15.21 10.86 14.81
N THR A 5 -15.52 9.77 15.51
CA THR A 5 -14.61 8.63 15.63
C THR A 5 -14.86 7.64 14.50
N VAL A 6 -13.83 6.86 14.16
CA VAL A 6 -13.94 5.71 13.23
C VAL A 6 -15.11 4.81 13.63
N HIS A 7 -15.25 4.51 14.92
CA HIS A 7 -16.38 3.76 15.47
C HIS A 7 -17.74 4.29 15.03
N LYS A 8 -17.98 5.60 15.27
CA LYS A 8 -19.27 6.23 14.97
C LYS A 8 -19.54 6.23 13.47
N ARG A 9 -18.50 6.49 12.66
CA ARG A 9 -18.63 6.48 11.22
C ARG A 9 -18.97 5.10 10.67
N LEU A 10 -18.39 4.03 11.22
CA LEU A 10 -18.73 2.65 10.85
C LEU A 10 -20.19 2.30 11.17
N LEU A 11 -20.70 2.76 12.32
CA LEU A 11 -22.11 2.58 12.68
C LEU A 11 -23.05 3.34 11.72
N GLU A 12 -22.70 4.56 11.31
CA GLU A 12 -23.45 5.33 10.30
C GLU A 12 -23.49 4.64 8.93
N LEU A 13 -22.41 3.93 8.56
CA LEU A 13 -22.33 3.12 7.35
C LEU A 13 -23.11 1.79 7.45
N GLY A 14 -23.79 1.55 8.57
CA GLY A 14 -24.66 0.39 8.79
C GLY A 14 -23.95 -0.84 9.35
N SER A 15 -22.74 -0.71 9.90
CA SER A 15 -22.14 -1.78 10.71
C SER A 15 -22.87 -1.93 12.04
N ASN A 16 -23.04 -3.16 12.50
CA ASN A 16 -23.36 -3.40 13.91
C ASN A 16 -22.12 -3.24 14.81
N ALA A 17 -22.31 -3.23 16.13
CA ALA A 17 -21.22 -3.01 17.09
C ALA A 17 -20.09 -4.04 17.01
N ARG A 18 -20.39 -5.29 16.60
CA ARG A 18 -19.38 -6.34 16.43
C ARG A 18 -18.56 -6.12 15.17
N GLU A 19 -19.22 -5.83 14.05
CA GLU A 19 -18.59 -5.51 12.77
C GLU A 19 -17.71 -4.26 12.87
N ALA A 20 -18.21 -3.21 13.54
CA ALA A 20 -17.44 -2.00 13.77
C ALA A 20 -16.13 -2.28 14.52
N ARG A 21 -16.18 -3.09 15.59
CA ARG A 21 -14.96 -3.48 16.32
C ARG A 21 -14.00 -4.33 15.48
N GLN A 22 -14.51 -5.19 14.61
CA GLN A 22 -13.68 -6.01 13.72
C GLN A 22 -12.97 -5.13 12.68
N ALA A 23 -13.68 -4.18 12.07
CA ALA A 23 -13.12 -3.21 11.14
C ALA A 23 -12.08 -2.30 11.83
N GLU A 24 -12.35 -1.81 13.04
CA GLU A 24 -11.38 -1.05 13.83
C GLU A 24 -10.12 -1.85 14.13
N THR A 25 -10.28 -3.13 14.52
CA THR A 25 -9.15 -4.02 14.77
C THR A 25 -8.32 -4.22 13.50
N LEU A 26 -8.97 -4.30 12.34
CA LEU A 26 -8.28 -4.44 11.06
C LEU A 26 -7.50 -3.16 10.73
N LEU A 27 -8.12 -1.99 10.84
CA LEU A 27 -7.46 -0.69 10.61
C LEU A 27 -6.27 -0.49 11.55
N ALA A 28 -6.42 -0.80 12.83
CA ALA A 28 -5.35 -0.65 13.82
C ALA A 28 -4.10 -1.51 13.52
N ARG A 29 -4.23 -2.58 12.72
CA ARG A 29 -3.09 -3.40 12.29
C ARG A 29 -2.26 -2.76 11.18
N PHE A 30 -2.87 -1.89 10.37
CA PHE A 30 -2.24 -1.30 9.20
C PHE A 30 -1.97 0.20 9.35
N LEU A 31 -2.55 0.86 10.35
CA LEU A 31 -2.31 2.28 10.58
C LEU A 31 -0.85 2.53 10.98
N PRO A 32 -0.10 3.37 10.23
CA PRO A 32 1.26 3.74 10.58
C PRO A 32 1.28 4.52 11.90
N LEU A 33 2.15 4.09 12.81
CA LEU A 33 2.30 4.73 14.12
C LEU A 33 3.03 6.07 13.97
N GLY A 34 2.50 7.11 14.61
CA GLY A 34 3.14 8.42 14.68
C GLY A 34 3.02 9.27 13.40
N ARG A 35 2.29 8.80 12.38
CA ARG A 35 1.94 9.60 11.20
C ARG A 35 0.45 9.95 11.21
N PRO A 36 0.07 11.21 10.89
CA PRO A 36 -1.32 11.54 10.65
C PRO A 36 -1.80 10.82 9.38
N VAL A 37 -2.93 10.12 9.48
CA VAL A 37 -3.54 9.40 8.36
C VAL A 37 -4.94 9.91 8.14
N GLU A 38 -5.28 10.18 6.89
CA GLU A 38 -6.64 10.47 6.49
C GLU A 38 -7.43 9.16 6.38
N ILE A 39 -8.53 9.07 7.14
CA ILE A 39 -9.44 7.93 7.08
C ILE A 39 -10.51 8.24 6.05
N THR A 40 -10.40 7.65 4.86
CA THR A 40 -11.40 7.82 3.79
C THR A 40 -12.57 6.85 3.93
N ASP A 41 -13.69 7.14 3.26
CA ASP A 41 -14.84 6.24 3.23
C ASP A 41 -14.49 4.93 2.48
N GLU A 42 -13.59 4.91 1.48
CA GLU A 42 -13.13 3.66 0.85
C GLU A 42 -12.39 2.77 1.85
N LEU A 43 -11.52 3.36 2.66
CA LEU A 43 -10.76 2.64 3.68
C LEU A 43 -11.70 1.99 4.71
N LEU A 44 -12.73 2.72 5.14
CA LEU A 44 -13.74 2.21 6.06
C LEU A 44 -14.58 1.09 5.44
N GLN A 45 -14.93 1.21 4.16
CA GLN A 45 -15.66 0.17 3.44
C GLN A 45 -14.81 -1.10 3.27
N ALA A 46 -13.54 -0.97 2.88
CA ALA A 46 -12.62 -2.10 2.78
C ALA A 46 -12.41 -2.79 4.13
N ALA A 47 -12.29 -2.01 5.21
CA ALA A 47 -12.16 -2.54 6.55
C ALA A 47 -13.43 -3.29 7.01
N ARG A 48 -14.61 -2.72 6.73
CA ARG A 48 -15.90 -3.35 7.02
C ARG A 48 -16.12 -4.64 6.23
N ALA A 49 -15.69 -4.68 4.97
CA ALA A 49 -15.77 -5.87 4.12
C ALA A 49 -14.74 -6.95 4.51
N GLY A 50 -13.79 -6.62 5.39
CA GLY A 50 -12.75 -7.55 5.84
C GLY A 50 -11.69 -7.84 4.78
N TYR A 51 -11.32 -6.83 3.98
CA TYR A 51 -10.32 -6.95 2.92
C TYR A 51 -8.96 -6.40 3.36
N PRO A 52 -8.11 -7.20 4.04
CA PRO A 52 -6.84 -6.75 4.60
C PRO A 52 -5.87 -6.22 3.52
N ALA A 53 -5.79 -6.88 2.36
CA ALA A 53 -4.89 -6.47 1.29
C ALA A 53 -5.29 -5.10 0.70
N THR A 54 -6.59 -4.85 0.53
CA THR A 54 -7.10 -3.55 0.07
C THR A 54 -6.85 -2.46 1.09
N VAL A 55 -7.05 -2.74 2.39
CA VAL A 55 -6.74 -1.80 3.47
C VAL A 55 -5.25 -1.45 3.47
N ALA A 56 -4.38 -2.45 3.34
CA ALA A 56 -2.93 -2.22 3.27
C ALA A 56 -2.54 -1.40 2.03
N GLY A 57 -3.12 -1.69 0.86
CA GLY A 57 -2.86 -0.95 -0.37
C GLY A 57 -3.35 0.51 -0.32
N LEU A 58 -4.51 0.76 0.30
CA LEU A 58 -5.04 2.11 0.47
C LEU A 58 -4.26 2.94 1.52
N LEU A 59 -3.58 2.27 2.45
CA LEU A 59 -2.73 2.90 3.47
C LEU A 59 -1.26 2.96 3.07
N ALA A 60 -0.86 2.26 2.01
CA ALA A 60 0.46 2.41 1.44
C ALA A 60 0.53 3.83 0.87
N GLU A 61 1.32 4.69 1.52
CA GLU A 61 1.81 5.89 0.84
C GLU A 61 2.53 5.39 -0.43
N GLU A 62 2.16 5.90 -1.60
CA GLU A 62 3.01 5.82 -2.79
C GLU A 62 4.27 6.63 -2.50
N VAL A 63 5.16 6.06 -1.69
CA VAL A 63 6.51 6.54 -1.53
C VAL A 63 7.24 5.98 -2.75
N GLU A 64 7.53 6.84 -3.73
CA GLU A 64 8.59 6.52 -4.69
C GLU A 64 9.83 6.19 -3.85
N PRO A 65 10.34 4.95 -3.92
CA PRO A 65 11.53 4.59 -3.18
C PRO A 65 12.64 5.52 -3.64
N ASP A 66 13.37 6.10 -2.70
CA ASP A 66 14.49 6.95 -3.05
C ASP A 66 15.60 6.11 -3.72
N GLU A 67 16.54 6.78 -4.41
CA GLU A 67 17.61 6.09 -5.13
C GLU A 67 18.43 5.16 -4.22
N ASP A 68 18.53 5.48 -2.93
CA ASP A 68 19.26 4.70 -1.94
C ASP A 68 18.48 3.44 -1.52
N GLU A 69 17.15 3.54 -1.36
CA GLU A 69 16.26 2.40 -1.12
C GLU A 69 16.20 1.47 -2.34
N ILE A 70 16.18 2.02 -3.55
CA ILE A 70 16.28 1.22 -4.80
C ILE A 70 17.61 0.47 -4.84
N ALA A 71 18.73 1.15 -4.52
CA ALA A 71 20.04 0.52 -4.48
C ALA A 71 20.12 -0.60 -3.44
N ALA A 72 19.57 -0.38 -2.24
CA ALA A 72 19.55 -1.38 -1.17
C ALA A 72 18.67 -2.59 -1.52
N MET A 73 17.53 -2.38 -2.20
CA MET A 73 16.69 -3.48 -2.70
C MET A 73 17.40 -4.28 -3.81
N ALA A 74 18.12 -3.61 -4.71
CA ALA A 74 18.91 -4.26 -5.74
C ALA A 74 20.07 -5.07 -5.16
N GLU A 75 20.76 -4.55 -4.14
CA GLU A 75 21.82 -5.26 -3.44
C GLU A 75 21.27 -6.46 -2.63
N ALA A 76 20.13 -6.30 -1.96
CA ALA A 76 19.46 -7.38 -1.26
C ALA A 76 18.97 -8.50 -2.21
N ALA A 77 18.46 -8.13 -3.39
CA ALA A 77 18.11 -9.09 -4.44
C ALA A 77 19.34 -9.84 -4.98
N ALA A 78 20.45 -9.11 -5.21
CA ALA A 78 21.72 -9.68 -5.65
C ALA A 78 22.37 -10.61 -4.61
N MET A 79 22.09 -10.41 -3.31
CA MET A 79 22.58 -11.27 -2.23
C MET A 79 21.66 -12.47 -1.93
N ASN A 80 20.38 -12.41 -2.30
CA ASN A 80 19.39 -13.45 -1.98
C ASN A 80 19.22 -14.51 -3.09
N ASP A 81 19.60 -14.22 -4.34
CA ASP A 81 19.52 -15.20 -5.42
C ASP A 81 20.85 -15.30 -6.17
N GLY A 82 21.41 -16.51 -6.23
CA GLY A 82 22.64 -16.81 -6.95
C GLY A 82 22.50 -16.77 -8.47
N THR A 83 21.68 -15.88 -9.02
CA THR A 83 21.41 -15.72 -10.45
C THR A 83 21.58 -14.26 -10.85
N LEU A 84 22.84 -13.86 -11.06
CA LEU A 84 23.23 -12.63 -11.77
C LEU A 84 22.59 -12.48 -13.18
N THR A 85 21.91 -13.52 -13.67
CA THR A 85 21.27 -13.56 -14.98
C THR A 85 19.96 -12.76 -15.06
N ASP A 86 19.21 -12.61 -13.95
CA ASP A 86 17.86 -12.03 -14.00
C ASP A 86 17.84 -10.48 -13.94
N LEU A 87 18.86 -9.86 -13.33
CA LEU A 87 18.94 -8.40 -13.22
C LEU A 87 19.30 -7.73 -14.56
N ASP A 88 20.22 -8.32 -15.32
CA ASP A 88 20.58 -7.81 -16.65
C ASP A 88 19.41 -7.92 -17.63
N ASP A 89 18.61 -8.99 -17.54
CA ASP A 89 17.40 -9.15 -18.36
C ASP A 89 16.29 -8.19 -17.92
N PHE A 90 16.09 -7.98 -16.62
CA PHE A 90 15.12 -7.00 -16.11
C PHE A 90 15.48 -5.56 -16.51
N LEU A 91 16.75 -5.17 -16.42
CA LEU A 91 17.22 -3.84 -16.84
C LEU A 91 17.15 -3.66 -18.36
N ARG A 92 17.34 -4.73 -19.13
CA ARG A 92 17.18 -4.73 -20.59
C ARG A 92 15.72 -4.54 -21.00
N GLU A 93 14.78 -5.23 -20.37
CA GLU A 93 13.34 -5.08 -20.64
C GLU A 93 12.83 -3.67 -20.30
N GLN A 94 13.32 -3.07 -19.22
CA GLN A 94 12.99 -1.69 -18.84
C GLN A 94 13.52 -0.67 -19.87
N ARG A 95 14.75 -0.86 -20.38
CA ARG A 95 15.31 0.00 -21.44
C ARG A 95 14.61 -0.15 -22.77
N GLU A 96 14.26 -1.38 -23.16
CA GLU A 96 13.52 -1.65 -24.41
C GLU A 96 12.09 -1.10 -24.35
N SER A 97 11.45 -1.15 -23.17
CA SER A 97 10.13 -0.54 -22.94
C SER A 97 10.17 0.99 -23.01
N ALA A 98 11.20 1.62 -22.42
CA ALA A 98 11.40 3.07 -22.51
C ALA A 98 11.69 3.54 -23.96
N ALA A 99 12.44 2.75 -24.73
CA ALA A 99 12.76 3.07 -26.13
C ALA A 99 11.57 2.88 -27.10
N SER A 100 10.57 2.07 -26.74
CA SER A 100 9.37 1.86 -27.55
C SER A 100 8.35 3.01 -27.42
N ILE A 101 8.36 3.71 -26.27
CA ILE A 101 7.50 4.87 -26.02
C ILE A 101 7.96 6.09 -26.84
N ASP A 102 9.27 6.27 -27.05
CA ASP A 102 9.83 7.42 -27.78
C ASP A 102 9.72 7.30 -29.31
N ARG A 103 9.42 6.11 -29.85
CA ARG A 103 9.28 5.88 -31.31
C ARG A 103 7.83 5.90 -31.81
N ALA A 104 6.85 6.07 -30.93
CA ALA A 104 5.43 6.15 -31.26
C ALA A 104 4.85 7.59 -31.22
N GLY A 105 5.71 8.60 -31.03
CA GLY A 105 5.39 10.03 -31.13
C GLY A 105 5.67 10.61 -32.50
#